data_AF-A0A011A021-F1
#
_entry.id   AF-A0A011A021-F1
#
_cell.length_a   1.000
_cell.length_b   1.000
_cell.length_c   1.000
_cell.angle_alpha   90.00
_cell.angle_beta   90.00
_cell.angle_gamma   90.00
#
_symmetry.space_group_name_H-M   'P 1'
#
loop_
_entity.id
_entity.type
_entity.pdbx_description
1 polymer ?
#
loop_
_entity_poly.entity_id
_entity_poly.type
_entity_poly.pdbx_seq_one_letter_code
_entity_poly.pdbx_strand_id
1 'polypeptide(L)'
;MELLTHDPIATGPARGLSLVGVGAMFALAVLDLAAAYCAVRYLRTGHWGWWSAGAAGMVVLFAVYAASLEYAELATVTLGWIVILQVGVVVMDRVANGIVLPPAKWLAIAAILLLMTYLLLAPNRVR
;
A
#
# COMPACT_ATOMS: atom_id res chain seq x y z
N MET A 1 25.39 18.43 27.81
CA MET A 1 24.95 17.02 27.85
C MET A 1 23.46 17.06 28.08
N GLU A 2 22.75 17.39 27.01
CA GLU A 2 21.32 17.68 27.00
C GLU A 2 20.60 16.32 27.01
N LEU A 3 19.83 16.08 28.08
CA LEU A 3 19.01 14.89 28.23
C LEU A 3 17.99 14.90 27.08
N LEU A 4 18.17 14.00 26.11
CA LEU A 4 17.12 13.55 25.19
C LEU A 4 15.96 13.02 26.04
N THR A 5 15.06 13.93 26.39
CA THR A 5 13.71 13.61 26.82
C THR A 5 13.04 13.07 25.56
N HIS A 6 13.14 11.76 25.38
CA HIS A 6 12.22 11.05 24.51
C HIS A 6 10.81 11.37 25.05
N ASP A 7 10.10 12.22 24.33
CA ASP A 7 8.65 12.32 24.50
C ASP A 7 8.12 10.89 24.44
N PRO A 8 7.42 10.40 25.48
CA PRO A 8 6.76 9.12 25.40
C PRO A 8 5.79 9.25 24.23
N ILE A 9 6.04 8.48 23.16
CA ILE A 9 5.13 8.36 22.02
C ILE A 9 3.74 8.19 22.64
N ALA A 10 2.94 9.25 22.57
CA ALA A 10 1.65 9.28 23.22
C ALA A 10 0.89 8.07 22.69
N THR A 11 0.62 7.11 23.57
CA THR A 11 -0.21 5.95 23.28
C THR A 11 -1.65 6.44 23.18
N GLY A 12 -1.93 7.15 22.08
CA GLY A 12 -3.28 7.53 21.71
C GLY A 12 -4.14 6.28 21.55
N PRO A 13 -5.45 6.36 21.83
CA PRO A 13 -6.36 5.25 21.59
C PRO A 13 -6.20 4.79 20.13
N ALA A 14 -6.20 3.47 19.92
CA ALA A 14 -6.13 2.86 18.58
C ALA A 14 -7.10 3.62 17.65
N ARG A 15 -6.55 4.42 16.73
CA ARG A 15 -7.37 5.20 15.80
C ARG A 15 -7.98 4.20 14.84
N GLY A 16 -9.24 3.87 15.08
CA GLY A 16 -10.02 2.98 14.23
C GLY A 16 -10.10 3.49 12.78
N LEU A 17 -10.64 2.67 11.89
CA LEU A 17 -10.77 2.97 10.46
C LEU A 17 -11.50 4.32 10.25
N SER A 18 -10.75 5.37 9.90
CA SER A 18 -11.30 6.67 9.54
C SER A 18 -11.57 6.71 8.03
N LEU A 19 -12.63 7.41 7.62
CA LEU A 19 -12.94 7.55 6.17
C LEU A 19 -11.78 8.19 5.40
N VAL A 20 -11.09 9.15 6.03
CA VAL A 20 -9.89 9.80 5.49
C VAL A 20 -8.74 8.79 5.36
N GLY A 21 -8.52 7.94 6.37
CA GLY A 21 -7.51 6.89 6.32
C GLY A 21 -7.78 5.86 5.22
N VAL A 22 -9.04 5.44 5.04
CA VAL A 22 -9.45 4.56 3.93
C VAL A 22 -9.19 5.24 2.59
N GLY A 23 -9.55 6.52 2.44
CA GLY A 23 -9.27 7.30 1.24
C GLY A 23 -7.77 7.37 0.93
N ALA A 24 -6.94 7.56 1.95
CA ALA A 24 -5.49 7.57 1.81
C ALA A 24 -4.94 6.20 1.36
N MET A 25 -5.44 5.08 1.92
CA MET A 25 -5.05 3.72 1.49
C MET A 25 -5.38 3.47 0.01
N PHE A 26 -6.55 3.92 -0.45
CA PHE A 26 -6.91 3.84 -1.87
C PHE A 26 -5.99 4.70 -2.74
N ALA A 27 -5.72 5.94 -2.34
CA ALA A 27 -4.81 6.82 -3.08
C ALA A 27 -3.40 6.21 -3.19
N LEU A 28 -2.90 5.64 -2.10
CA LEU A 28 -1.62 4.95 -2.04
C LEU A 28 -1.58 3.75 -2.97
N ALA A 29 -2.60 2.90 -2.95
CA ALA A 29 -2.68 1.73 -3.83
C ALA A 29 -2.73 2.12 -5.31
N VAL A 30 -3.49 3.17 -5.67
CA VAL A 30 -3.56 3.66 -7.06
C VAL A 30 -2.22 4.24 -7.51
N LEU A 31 -1.57 5.01 -6.66
CA LEU A 31 -0.29 5.63 -6.97
C LEU A 31 0.83 4.59 -7.10
N ASP A 32 0.85 3.58 -6.23
CA ASP A 32 1.77 2.45 -6.30
C ASP A 32 1.58 1.69 -7.62
N LEU A 33 0.33 1.34 -7.94
CA LEU A 33 0.01 0.65 -9.19
C LEU A 33 0.39 1.46 -10.43
N ALA A 34 0.22 2.78 -10.40
CA ALA A 34 0.64 3.68 -11.47
C ALA A 34 2.17 3.71 -11.63
N ALA A 35 2.92 3.75 -10.53
CA ALA A 35 4.38 3.69 -10.55
C ALA A 35 4.88 2.34 -11.10
N ALA A 36 4.25 1.23 -10.68
CA ALA A 36 4.54 -0.10 -11.21
C ALA A 36 4.25 -0.19 -12.72
N TYR A 37 3.13 0.39 -13.18
CA TYR A 37 2.82 0.47 -14.61
C TYR A 37 3.88 1.25 -15.40
N CYS A 38 4.33 2.40 -14.88
CA CYS A 38 5.42 3.17 -15.46
C CYS A 38 6.71 2.35 -15.58
N ALA A 39 7.04 1.56 -14.57
CA ALA A 39 8.21 0.66 -14.62
C ALA A 39 8.07 -0.40 -15.73
N VAL A 40 6.90 -1.04 -15.87
CA VAL A 40 6.62 -1.99 -16.95
C VAL A 40 6.74 -1.31 -18.33
N ARG A 41 6.23 -0.08 -18.48
CA ARG A 41 6.31 0.68 -19.73
C ARG A 41 7.72 1.12 -20.07
N TYR A 42 8.51 1.53 -19.07
CA TYR A 42 9.92 1.82 -19.26
C TYR A 42 10.67 0.61 -19.83
N LEU A 43 10.48 -0.57 -19.24
CA LEU A 43 11.12 -1.80 -19.72
C LEU A 43 10.71 -2.19 -21.16
N ARG A 44 9.47 -1.88 -21.56
CA ARG A 44 8.98 -2.17 -22.92
C ARG A 44 9.39 -1.14 -23.98
N THR A 45 9.56 0.12 -23.59
CA THR A 45 9.75 1.24 -24.54
C THR A 45 11.16 1.81 -24.53
N GLY A 46 11.94 1.59 -23.45
CA GLY A 46 13.24 2.23 -23.23
C GLY A 46 13.16 3.74 -22.97
N HIS A 47 11.96 4.34 -22.97
CA HIS A 47 11.81 5.79 -22.87
C HIS A 47 11.96 6.26 -21.42
N TRP A 48 13.02 7.02 -21.15
CA TRP A 48 13.40 7.45 -19.79
C TRP A 48 12.32 8.26 -19.06
N GLY A 49 11.40 8.90 -19.80
CA GLY A 49 10.25 9.59 -19.21
C GLY A 49 9.34 8.67 -18.37
N TRP A 50 9.21 7.39 -18.72
CA TRP A 50 8.46 6.44 -17.89
C TRP A 50 9.19 6.10 -16.59
N TRP A 51 10.52 6.01 -16.64
CA TRP A 51 11.33 5.79 -15.46
C TRP A 51 11.22 6.97 -14.49
N SER A 52 11.39 8.19 -14.98
CA SER A 52 11.31 9.39 -14.14
C SER A 52 9.90 9.61 -13.58
N ALA A 53 8.84 9.36 -14.37
CA ALA A 53 7.47 9.43 -13.88
C ALA A 53 7.19 8.41 -12.78
N GLY A 54 7.66 7.16 -12.92
CA GLY A 54 7.55 6.14 -11.88
C GLY A 54 8.29 6.53 -10.60
N ALA A 55 9.54 7.01 -10.73
CA ALA A 55 10.33 7.45 -9.58
C ALA A 55 9.68 8.64 -8.84
N ALA A 56 9.19 9.64 -9.57
CA ALA A 56 8.45 10.75 -9.00
C ALA A 56 7.15 10.28 -8.30
N GLY A 57 6.44 9.33 -8.92
CA GLY A 57 5.26 8.70 -8.32
C GLY A 57 5.55 8.07 -6.96
N MET A 58 6.70 7.42 -6.82
CA MET A 58 7.12 6.80 -5.55
C MET A 58 7.50 7.82 -4.47
N VAL A 59 8.08 8.96 -4.85
CA VAL A 59 8.31 10.07 -3.92
C VAL A 59 6.98 10.64 -3.44
N VAL A 60 6.01 10.85 -4.34
CA VAL A 60 4.66 11.31 -3.97
C VAL A 60 3.97 10.29 -3.09
N LEU A 61 4.12 8.98 -3.37
CA LEU A 61 3.56 7.91 -2.57
C LEU A 61 4.07 7.97 -1.14
N PHE A 62 5.38 8.13 -0.97
CA PHE A 62 5.96 8.28 0.35
C PHE A 62 5.41 9.51 1.10
N ALA A 63 5.21 10.63 0.41
CA ALA A 63 4.61 11.83 1.01
C ALA A 63 3.15 11.59 1.46
N VAL A 64 2.33 10.93 0.63
CA VAL A 64 0.95 10.56 0.99
C VAL A 64 0.96 9.56 2.15
N TYR A 65 1.90 8.63 2.17
CA TYR A 65 2.04 7.64 3.24
C TYR A 65 2.35 8.32 4.56
N ALA A 66 3.34 9.21 4.59
CA ALA A 66 3.68 9.97 5.78
C ALA A 66 2.48 10.79 6.29
N ALA A 67 1.76 11.48 5.40
CA ALA A 67 0.55 12.22 5.76
C ALA A 67 -0.58 11.33 6.29
N SER A 68 -0.72 10.11 5.76
CA SER A 68 -1.78 9.18 6.20
C SER A 68 -1.62 8.67 7.63
N LEU A 69 -0.39 8.71 8.18
CA LEU A 69 -0.10 8.31 9.56
C LEU A 69 -0.69 9.28 10.59
N GLU A 70 -1.11 10.48 10.17
CA GLU A 70 -1.91 11.37 11.02
C GLU A 70 -3.32 10.82 11.27
N TYR A 71 -3.82 9.93 10.41
CA TYR A 71 -5.21 9.48 10.44
C TYR A 71 -5.40 8.01 10.83
N ALA A 72 -4.35 7.20 10.74
CA ALA A 72 -4.40 5.76 11.02
C ALA A 72 -3.04 5.22 11.46
N GLU A 73 -3.05 4.05 12.12
CA GLU A 73 -1.82 3.38 12.55
C GLU A 73 -0.99 2.89 11.34
N LEU A 74 0.33 2.83 11.53
CA LEU A 74 1.30 2.35 10.53
C LEU A 74 0.87 1.01 9.93
N ALA A 75 0.53 0.03 10.78
CA ALA A 75 0.12 -1.30 10.34
C ALA A 75 -1.18 -1.25 9.55
N THR A 76 -2.17 -0.47 10.00
CA THR A 76 -3.46 -0.33 9.32
C THR A 76 -3.31 0.27 7.93
N VAL A 77 -2.54 1.37 7.80
CA VAL A 77 -2.30 2.01 6.50
C VAL A 77 -1.56 1.07 5.56
N THR A 78 -0.46 0.48 6.04
CA THR A 78 0.41 -0.38 5.24
C THR A 78 -0.35 -1.61 4.75
N LEU A 79 -1.00 -2.35 5.65
CA LEU A 79 -1.76 -3.55 5.28
C LEU A 79 -2.98 -3.20 4.43
N GLY A 80 -3.66 -2.09 4.75
CA GLY A 80 -4.85 -1.61 4.04
C GLY A 80 -4.58 -1.32 2.57
N TRP A 81 -3.52 -0.55 2.26
CA TRP A 81 -3.19 -0.33 0.85
C TRP A 81 -2.74 -1.62 0.18
N ILE A 82 -1.99 -2.51 0.87
CA ILE A 82 -1.41 -3.71 0.24
C ILE A 82 -2.53 -4.63 -0.25
N VAL A 83 -3.59 -4.80 0.54
CA VAL A 83 -4.77 -5.58 0.14
C VAL A 83 -5.39 -5.00 -1.14
N ILE A 84 -5.59 -3.69 -1.20
CA ILE A 84 -6.17 -3.01 -2.38
C ILE A 84 -5.23 -3.14 -3.59
N LEU A 85 -3.94 -2.89 -3.38
CA LEU A 85 -2.89 -2.97 -4.40
C LEU A 85 -2.79 -4.37 -4.97
N GLN A 86 -2.86 -5.41 -4.14
CA GLN A 86 -2.77 -6.79 -4.59
C GLN A 86 -3.87 -7.13 -5.60
N VAL A 87 -5.10 -6.67 -5.35
CA VAL A 87 -6.19 -6.79 -6.33
C VAL A 87 -5.85 -6.03 -7.61
N GLY A 88 -5.38 -4.78 -7.49
CA GLY A 88 -4.97 -3.95 -8.63
C GLY A 88 -3.87 -4.57 -9.49
N VAL A 89 -2.84 -5.17 -8.87
CA VAL A 89 -1.74 -5.86 -9.56
C VAL A 89 -2.24 -7.09 -10.30
N VAL A 90 -3.07 -7.92 -9.67
CA VAL A 90 -3.65 -9.10 -10.33
C VAL A 90 -4.50 -8.71 -11.53
N VAL A 91 -5.29 -7.64 -11.42
CA VAL A 91 -6.07 -7.09 -12.54
C VAL A 91 -5.14 -6.57 -13.64
N MET A 92 -4.11 -5.80 -13.29
CA MET A 92 -3.12 -5.25 -14.23
C MET A 92 -2.40 -6.38 -14.98
N ASP A 93 -1.95 -7.42 -14.28
CA ASP A 93 -1.29 -8.57 -14.90
C ASP A 93 -2.22 -9.34 -15.85
N ARG A 94 -3.48 -9.48 -15.48
CA ARG A 94 -4.48 -10.16 -16.32
C ARG A 94 -4.82 -9.35 -17.56
N VAL A 95 -5.06 -8.04 -17.41
CA VAL A 95 -5.60 -7.15 -18.46
C VAL A 95 -4.50 -6.54 -19.33
N ALA A 96 -3.46 -5.97 -18.73
CA ALA A 96 -2.40 -5.25 -19.46
C ALA A 96 -1.22 -6.16 -19.88
N ASN A 97 -0.98 -7.25 -19.14
CA ASN A 97 0.13 -8.17 -19.41
C ASN A 97 -0.33 -9.52 -20.00
N GLY A 98 -1.63 -9.81 -20.04
CA GLY A 98 -2.18 -11.04 -20.63
C GLY A 98 -1.83 -12.31 -19.86
N ILE A 99 -1.36 -12.20 -18.61
CA ILE A 99 -0.89 -13.34 -17.82
C ILE A 99 -2.08 -14.24 -17.45
N VAL A 100 -1.97 -15.54 -17.70
CA VAL A 100 -2.96 -16.54 -17.27
C VAL A 100 -2.46 -17.20 -15.99
N LEU A 101 -3.21 -17.04 -14.91
CA LEU A 101 -2.88 -17.64 -13.62
C LEU A 101 -3.52 -19.03 -13.49
N PRO A 102 -2.76 -20.09 -13.19
CA PRO A 102 -3.32 -21.41 -12.90
C PRO A 102 -4.19 -21.38 -11.63
N PRO A 103 -5.15 -22.31 -11.48
CA PRO A 103 -6.10 -22.33 -10.35
C PRO A 103 -5.43 -22.31 -8.96
N ALA A 104 -4.30 -23.00 -8.81
CA ALA A 104 -3.55 -23.02 -7.55
C ALA A 104 -3.06 -21.62 -7.12
N LYS A 105 -2.68 -20.75 -8.08
CA LYS A 105 -2.27 -19.38 -7.76
C LYS A 105 -3.45 -18.52 -7.34
N TRP A 106 -4.64 -18.74 -7.91
CA TRP A 106 -5.86 -18.07 -7.46
C TRP A 106 -6.21 -18.42 -6.01
N LEU A 107 -6.06 -19.69 -5.65
CA LEU A 107 -6.27 -20.13 -4.28
C LEU A 107 -5.28 -19.45 -3.31
N ALA A 108 -4.01 -19.35 -3.70
CA ALA A 108 -3.00 -18.66 -2.90
C ALA A 108 -3.29 -17.16 -2.74
N ILE A 109 -3.69 -16.47 -3.83
CA ILE A 109 -4.09 -15.05 -3.78
C ILE A 109 -5.28 -14.88 -2.83
N ALA A 110 -6.31 -15.71 -2.94
CA ALA A 110 -7.47 -15.64 -2.06
C ALA A 110 -7.09 -15.85 -0.59
N ALA A 111 -6.22 -16.83 -0.31
CA ALA A 111 -5.73 -17.08 1.05
C ALA A 111 -4.94 -15.89 1.62
N ILE A 112 -4.06 -15.28 0.82
CA ILE A 112 -3.29 -14.10 1.26
C ILE A 112 -4.21 -12.92 1.54
N LEU A 113 -5.17 -12.64 0.65
CA LEU A 113 -6.13 -11.54 0.84
C LEU A 113 -6.97 -11.75 2.11
N LEU A 114 -7.42 -12.99 2.36
CA LEU A 114 -8.17 -13.33 3.58
C LEU A 114 -7.32 -13.11 4.84
N LEU A 115 -6.08 -13.60 4.86
CA LEU A 115 -5.20 -13.46 6.01
C LEU A 115 -4.80 -12.01 6.25
N MET A 116 -4.50 -11.23 5.21
CA MET A 116 -4.20 -9.81 5.34
C MET A 116 -5.40 -8.99 5.79
N THR A 117 -6.59 -9.28 5.26
CA THR A 117 -7.83 -8.64 5.71
C THR A 117 -8.11 -8.98 7.17
N TYR A 118 -7.88 -10.23 7.58
CA TYR A 118 -7.96 -10.62 8.99
C TYR A 118 -6.97 -9.82 9.85
N LEU A 119 -5.70 -9.71 9.45
CA LEU A 119 -4.71 -8.91 10.19
C LEU A 119 -5.09 -7.42 10.29
N LEU A 120 -5.77 -6.89 9.27
CA LEU A 120 -6.22 -5.50 9.26
C LEU A 120 -7.42 -5.25 10.18
N LEU A 121 -8.37 -6.20 10.25
CA LEU A 121 -9.62 -6.06 11.00
C LEU A 121 -9.55 -6.65 12.42
N ALA A 122 -8.61 -7.55 12.67
CA ALA A 122 -8.42 -8.15 13.98
C ALA A 122 -8.03 -7.07 15.00
N PRO A 123 -8.70 -7.00 16.16
CA PRO A 123 -8.38 -5.99 17.16
C PRO A 123 -6.97 -6.18 17.72
N ASN A 124 -6.16 -5.12 17.68
CA ASN A 124 -4.90 -5.08 18.41
C ASN A 124 -5.19 -4.93 19.91
N ARG A 125 -4.70 -5.88 20.73
CA ARG A 125 -4.75 -5.74 22.19
C ARG A 125 -3.55 -4.94 22.64
N VAL A 126 -3.78 -3.73 23.16
CA VAL A 126 -2.74 -2.95 23.83
C VAL A 126 -2.58 -3.53 25.25
N ARG A 127 -1.35 -3.90 25.63
CA ARG A 127 -0.98 -4.23 27.02
C ARG A 127 -0.34 -3.03 27.68
#